data_AF-A0ABD0NA84-F1
#
_entry.id   AF-A0ABD0NA84-F1
#
_cell.length_a   1.000
_cell.length_b   1.000
_cell.length_c   1.000
_cell.angle_alpha   90.00
_cell.angle_beta   90.00
_cell.angle_gamma   90.00
#
_symmetry.space_group_name_H-M   'P 1'
#
loop_
_entity.id
_entity.type
_entity.pdbx_description
1 polymer ?
#
loop_
_entity_poly.entity_id
_entity_poly.type
_entity_poly.pdbx_seq_one_letter_code
_entity_poly.pdbx_strand_id
1 'polypeptide(L)' 'QQHLIELIRLRETEAALEFAQTQLAEQGEESRECLTEMERTLALLAFDNPEESPFGDLLNMMQRQK' A
#
# COMPACT_ATOMS: atom_id res chain seq x y z
N GLN A 1 0.71 -7.26 0.71
CA GLN A 1 0.49 -6.03 -0.09
C GLN A 1 -0.94 -5.90 -0.64
N GLN A 2 -1.53 -6.92 -1.28
CA GLN A 2 -2.86 -6.82 -1.90
C GLN A 2 -3.98 -6.31 -0.97
N HIS A 3 -3.94 -6.67 0.31
CA HIS A 3 -4.93 -6.22 1.29
C HIS A 3 -4.91 -4.69 1.50
N LEU A 4 -3.73 -4.08 1.57
CA LEU A 4 -3.58 -2.62 1.71
C LEU A 4 -4.14 -1.87 0.50
N ILE A 5 -3.89 -2.39 -0.71
CA ILE A 5 -4.41 -1.82 -1.97
C ILE A 5 -5.95 -1.89 -2.01
N GLU A 6 -6.55 -2.99 -1.55
CA GLU A 6 -8.00 -3.11 -1.46
C GLU A 6 -8.60 -2.10 -0.46
N LEU A 7 -7.97 -1.91 0.70
CA LEU A 7 -8.41 -0.89 1.68
C LEU A 7 -8.34 0.52 1.10
N ILE A 8 -7.30 0.84 0.33
CA ILE A 8 -7.15 2.12 -0.38
C ILE A 8 -8.26 2.29 -1.45
N ARG A 9 -8.60 1.23 -2.18
CA ARG A 9 -9.70 1.25 -3.17
C ARG A 9 -11.05 1.46 -2.50
N LEU A 10 -11.26 0.88 -1.33
CA LEU A 10 -12.47 1.07 -0.52
C LEU A 10 -12.50 2.41 0.22
N ARG A 11 -11.46 3.26 0.08
CA ARG A 11 -11.29 4.52 0.81
C ARG A 11 -11.27 4.32 2.34
N GLU A 12 -10.91 3.13 2.81
CA GLU A 12 -10.81 2.79 4.22
C GLU A 12 -9.42 3.17 4.77
N THR A 13 -9.17 4.48 4.89
CA THR A 13 -7.87 5.02 5.30
C THR A 13 -7.45 4.56 6.70
N GLU A 14 -8.38 4.46 7.65
CA GLU A 14 -8.10 4.00 9.02
C GLU A 14 -7.62 2.55 9.05
N ALA A 15 -8.35 1.65 8.39
CA ALA A 15 -7.98 0.24 8.29
C ALA A 15 -6.66 0.07 7.52
N ALA A 16 -6.43 0.86 6.47
CA ALA A 16 -5.17 0.85 5.72
C ALA A 16 -3.98 1.28 6.60
N LEU A 17 -4.15 2.31 7.43
CA LEU A 17 -3.15 2.78 8.38
C LEU A 17 -2.86 1.77 9.48
N GLU A 18 -3.89 1.11 10.02
CA GLU A 18 -3.73 0.06 11.03
C GLU A 18 -2.96 -1.13 10.44
N PHE A 19 -3.40 -1.62 9.27
CA PHE A 19 -2.74 -2.73 8.58
C PHE A 19 -1.28 -2.40 8.28
N ALA A 20 -0.99 -1.20 7.80
CA ALA A 20 0.37 -0.77 7.53
C ALA A 20 1.22 -0.71 8.80
N GLN A 21 0.70 -0.22 9.92
CA GLN A 21 1.43 -0.20 11.19
C GLN A 21 1.78 -1.60 11.69
N THR A 22 0.83 -2.54 11.64
CA THR A 22 1.07 -3.93 12.02
C THR A 22 2.09 -4.59 11.10
N GLN A 23 1.93 -4.43 9.78
CA GLN A 23 2.86 -4.98 8.81
C GLN A 23 4.26 -4.36 8.91
N LEU A 24 4.39 -3.06 9.18
CA LEU A 24 5.68 -2.40 9.39
C LEU A 24 6.39 -2.92 10.65
N ALA A 25 5.65 -3.22 11.71
CA ALA A 25 6.21 -3.79 12.92
C ALA A 25 6.76 -5.21 12.70
N GLU A 26 6.10 -6.02 11.87
CA GLU A 26 6.54 -7.39 11.55
C GLU A 26 7.59 -7.45 10.41
N GLN A 27 7.45 -6.62 9.39
CA GLN A 27 8.30 -6.66 8.18
C GLN A 27 9.51 -5.73 8.24
N GLY A 28 9.58 -4.82 9.23
CA GLY A 28 10.68 -3.88 9.41
C GLY A 28 12.05 -4.54 9.62
N GLU A 29 12.08 -5.80 10.03
CA GLU A 29 13.30 -6.60 10.18
C GLU A 29 13.65 -7.46 8.95
N GLU A 30 12.74 -7.63 8.00
CA GLU A 30 12.81 -8.70 7.00
C GLU A 30 13.43 -8.26 5.66
N SER A 31 13.07 -7.09 5.10
CA SER A 31 13.68 -6.60 3.85
C SER A 31 13.38 -5.13 3.52
N ARG A 32 14.41 -4.37 3.09
CA ARG A 32 14.28 -2.97 2.63
C ARG A 32 13.40 -2.81 1.38
N GLU A 33 13.36 -3.81 0.51
CA GLU A 33 12.48 -3.79 -0.67
C GLU A 33 11.00 -3.82 -0.27
N CYS A 34 10.65 -4.55 0.79
CA CYS A 34 9.28 -4.62 1.30
C CYS A 34 8.84 -3.26 1.87
N LEU A 35 9.70 -2.59 2.65
CA LEU A 35 9.44 -1.22 3.14
C LEU A 35 9.16 -0.25 1.99
N THR A 36 9.98 -0.29 0.94
CA THR A 36 9.85 0.61 -0.21
C THR A 36 8.51 0.41 -0.94
N GLU A 37 8.07 -0.83 -1.14
CA GLU A 37 6.77 -1.11 -1.76
C GLU A 37 5.59 -0.67 -0.89
N MET A 38 5.72 -0.84 0.43
CA MET A 38 4.70 -0.42 1.38
C MET A 38 4.57 1.11 1.44
N GLU A 39 5.69 1.84 1.41
CA GLU A 39 5.71 3.30 1.29
C GLU A 39 5.04 3.78 0.02
N ARG A 40 5.30 3.13 -1.13
CA ARG A 40 4.62 3.47 -2.39
C ARG A 40 3.11 3.25 -2.31
N THR A 41 2.68 2.18 -1.66
CA THR A 41 1.26 1.88 -1.47
C THR A 41 0.60 2.87 -0.51
N LEU A 42 1.26 3.23 0.60
CA LEU A 42 0.78 4.25 1.53
C LEU A 42 0.73 5.64 0.93
N ALA A 43 1.65 5.98 0.03
CA ALA A 43 1.64 7.24 -0.69
C ALA A 43 0.33 7.44 -1.49
N LEU A 44 -0.35 6.36 -1.89
CA LEU A 44 -1.67 6.43 -2.54
C LEU A 44 -2.75 7.05 -1.63
N LEU A 45 -2.65 6.83 -0.30
CA LEU A 45 -3.59 7.42 0.67
C LEU A 45 -3.45 8.95 0.79
N ALA A 46 -2.31 9.50 0.37
CA ALA A 46 -2.06 10.95 0.41
C ALA A 46 -2.76 11.72 -0.72
N PHE A 47 -3.37 11.02 -1.69
CA PHE A 47 -4.08 11.61 -2.81
C PHE A 47 -5.59 11.36 -2.69
N ASP A 48 -6.41 12.38 -2.97
CA ASP A 48 -7.88 12.25 -3.07
C ASP A 48 -8.28 11.20 -4.12
N ASN A 49 -7.53 11.14 -5.21
CA ASN A 49 -7.62 10.13 -6.25
C ASN A 49 -6.33 9.33 -6.30
N PRO A 50 -6.30 8.08 -5.78
CA PRO A 50 -5.07 7.30 -5.73
C PRO A 50 -4.60 6.90 -7.14
N GLU A 51 -5.46 6.95 -8.16
CA GLU A 51 -5.11 6.76 -9.57
C GLU A 51 -4.30 7.92 -10.16
N GLU A 52 -4.39 9.13 -9.58
CA GLU A 52 -3.58 10.28 -10.00
C GLU A 52 -2.20 10.32 -9.32
N SER A 53 -1.97 9.40 -8.39
CA SER A 53 -0.66 9.23 -7.77
C SER A 53 0.36 8.75 -8.80
N PRO A 54 1.64 9.12 -8.68
CA PRO A 54 2.73 8.50 -9.45
C PRO A 54 2.83 6.98 -9.23
N PHE A 55 2.13 6.44 -8.23
CA PHE A 55 2.05 5.02 -7.94
C PHE A 55 0.68 4.41 -8.29
N GLY A 56 -0.17 5.13 -9.02
CA GLY A 56 -1.52 4.67 -9.40
C GLY A 56 -1.52 3.33 -10.14
N ASP A 57 -0.42 2.99 -10.82
CA ASP A 57 -0.20 1.68 -11.43
C ASP A 57 -0.25 0.51 -10.43
N LEU A 58 0.03 0.73 -9.14
CA LEU A 58 -0.11 -0.30 -8.09
C LEU A 58 -1.57 -0.71 -7.87
N LEU A 59 -2.52 0.16 -8.22
CA LEU A 59 -3.95 -0.16 -8.16
C LEU A 59 -4.39 -1.05 -9.32
N ASN A 60 -3.65 -1.05 -10.44
CA ASN A 60 -3.87 -1.97 -11.53
C ASN A 60 -3.38 -3.35 -11.08
N MET A 61 -4.25 -4.36 -11.19
CA MET A 61 -4.09 -5.73 -10.68
C MET A 61 -2.86 -6.51 -11.21
N MET A 62 -1.89 -5.86 -11.88
CA MET A 62 -0.78 -6.49 -12.58
C MET A 62 0.42 -6.86 -11.69
N GLN A 63 0.39 -6.56 -10.39
CA GLN A 63 1.29 -7.16 -9.38
C GLN A 63 0.70 -8.46 -8.78
N ARG A 64 -0.09 -9.21 -9.54
CA ARG A 64 -0.67 -10.49 -9.11
C ARG A 64 0.35 -11.64 -9.05
N GLN A 65 1.53 -11.48 -9.64
CA GLN A 65 2.54 -12.53 -9.70
C GLN A 65 3.95 -11.96 -9.75
N LYS A 66 4.67 -12.02 -8.62
CA LYS A 66 6.03 -12.57 -8.55
C LYS A 66 6.36 -12.95 -7.13
#